data_AF-A0A1G2R497-F1
#
_entry.id   AF-A0A1G2R497-F1
#
_cell.length_a   1.000
_cell.length_b   1.000
_cell.length_c   1.000
_cell.angle_alpha   90.00
_cell.angle_beta   90.00
_cell.angle_gamma   90.00
#
_symmetry.space_group_name_H-M   'P 1'
#
loop_
_entity.id
_entity.type
_entity.pdbx_description
1 polymer ?
#
loop_
_entity_poly.entity_id
_entity_poly.type
_entity_poly.pdbx_seq_one_letter_code
_entity_poly.pdbx_strand_id
1 'polypeptide(L)'
;MRKCFVALHTEKPSWKEFCNSKFFHTKGQSLLEVILALALFALFVTAFGSLATGGFTALTRGDEYAQAGFVAQEGMEALLSIRNKGWNELKYSESGVDIQNGEWTLKGEGSFDIAGNFTRTIFLYPVCLDASNQITSCPGLFTDAHSKQAIVRVQWETSHGQSQELMRTMYLANWESKEWIEDTEGDFSDGTFNGTAISPVLGDGDGAITLQEL
;
A
#
# COMPACT_ATOMS: atom_id res chain seq x y z
N MET A 1 -23.83 62.79 29.21
CA MET A 1 -23.81 63.78 28.11
C MET A 1 -22.77 64.86 28.37
N ARG A 2 -21.60 64.79 27.73
CA ARG A 2 -20.81 65.96 27.34
C ARG A 2 -20.25 65.70 25.95
N LYS A 3 -20.52 66.64 25.04
CA LYS A 3 -20.36 66.54 23.59
C LYS A 3 -18.88 66.59 23.18
N CYS A 4 -18.44 65.70 22.30
CA CYS A 4 -17.33 66.00 21.39
C CYS A 4 -17.90 66.86 20.26
N PHE A 5 -17.62 68.15 20.29
CA PHE A 5 -17.90 69.05 19.18
C PHE A 5 -16.69 68.99 18.24
N VAL A 6 -16.85 68.33 17.10
CA VAL A 6 -15.85 68.35 16.03
C VAL A 6 -16.10 69.60 15.20
N ALA A 7 -15.31 70.63 15.44
CA ALA A 7 -15.19 71.77 14.54
C ALA A 7 -14.22 71.38 13.42
N LEU A 8 -14.74 71.22 12.20
CA LEU A 8 -13.95 71.10 10.99
C LEU A 8 -13.49 72.51 10.57
N HIS A 9 -12.21 72.85 10.77
CA HIS A 9 -11.48 73.66 9.79
C HIS A 9 -9.96 73.56 9.99
N THR A 10 -9.32 73.05 8.94
CA THR A 10 -7.95 73.31 8.47
C THR A 10 -6.95 73.93 9.44
N GLU A 11 -6.14 73.10 10.08
CA GLU A 11 -4.73 73.40 10.38
C GLU A 11 -4.00 72.09 10.67
N LYS A 12 -2.79 71.92 10.12
CA LYS A 12 -2.00 70.68 10.19
C LYS A 12 -1.67 70.34 11.65
N PRO A 13 -2.11 69.20 12.22
CA PRO A 13 -1.69 68.83 13.55
C PRO A 13 -0.29 68.21 13.49
N SER A 14 0.65 68.85 14.19
CA SER A 14 1.96 68.27 14.49
C SER A 14 1.76 66.99 15.33
N TRP A 15 2.59 65.97 15.09
CA TRP A 15 2.49 64.59 15.57
C TRP A 15 2.61 64.37 17.10
N LYS A 16 2.30 65.36 17.96
CA LYS A 16 2.50 65.26 19.42
C LYS A 16 1.23 65.05 20.26
N GLU A 17 0.10 64.75 19.65
CA GLU A 17 -1.15 64.47 20.39
C GLU A 17 -1.77 63.11 20.05
N PHE A 18 -0.95 62.06 19.93
CA PHE A 18 -1.48 60.71 20.16
C PHE A 18 -1.63 60.49 21.66
N CYS A 19 -2.85 60.75 22.12
CA CYS A 19 -3.43 60.35 23.40
C CYS A 19 -2.66 59.21 24.08
N ASN A 20 -1.98 59.57 25.18
CA ASN A 20 -1.78 58.67 26.31
C ASN A 20 -3.13 58.03 26.66
N SER A 21 -3.37 56.79 26.26
CA SER A 21 -4.45 55.99 26.81
C SER A 21 -4.07 55.68 28.27
N LYS A 22 -4.47 56.59 29.16
CA LYS A 22 -4.43 56.34 30.60
C LYS A 22 -5.29 55.11 30.87
N PHE A 23 -4.65 53.95 31.07
CA PHE A 23 -5.27 52.79 31.69
C PHE A 23 -5.83 53.24 33.04
N PHE A 24 -7.16 53.20 33.18
CA PHE A 24 -7.85 53.73 34.34
C PHE A 24 -7.53 52.91 35.60
N HIS A 25 -6.68 53.46 36.46
CA HIS A 25 -6.39 52.89 37.78
C HIS A 25 -7.54 53.26 38.75
N THR A 26 -8.50 52.36 38.92
CA THR A 26 -9.49 52.40 40.03
C THR A 26 -9.28 51.16 40.91
N LYS A 27 -9.23 51.34 42.24
CA LYS A 27 -8.72 50.36 43.22
C LYS A 27 -9.53 49.06 43.39
N GLY A 28 -10.37 48.69 42.42
CA GLY A 28 -11.16 47.45 42.40
C GLY A 28 -11.07 46.61 41.12
N GLN A 29 -10.41 47.10 40.05
CA GLN A 29 -10.34 46.39 38.75
C GLN A 29 -9.22 45.32 38.67
N SER A 30 -8.25 45.35 39.58
CA SER A 30 -7.12 44.40 39.55
C SER A 30 -7.52 42.95 39.83
N LEU A 31 -8.52 42.71 40.69
CA LEU A 31 -9.00 41.35 40.99
C LEU A 31 -9.70 40.72 39.78
N LEU A 32 -10.54 41.50 39.08
CA LEU A 32 -11.23 41.06 37.88
C LEU A 32 -10.25 40.71 36.76
N GLU A 33 -9.20 41.53 36.58
CA GLU A 33 -8.16 41.31 35.57
C GLU A 33 -7.37 40.03 35.83
N VAL A 34 -7.05 39.72 37.09
CA VAL A 34 -6.39 38.46 37.47
C VAL A 34 -7.30 37.25 37.20
N ILE A 35 -8.59 37.32 37.54
CA ILE A 35 -9.54 36.24 37.29
C ILE A 35 -9.70 36.00 35.78
N LEU A 36 -9.82 37.07 34.98
CA LEU A 36 -9.91 36.99 33.53
C LEU A 36 -8.62 36.41 32.92
N ALA A 37 -7.46 36.88 33.37
CA ALA A 37 -6.16 36.38 32.91
C ALA A 37 -5.97 34.89 33.21
N LEU A 38 -6.36 34.43 34.40
CA LEU A 38 -6.30 33.01 34.78
C LEU A 38 -7.27 32.17 33.94
N ALA A 39 -8.49 32.66 33.67
CA ALA A 39 -9.45 31.97 32.82
C ALA A 39 -8.93 31.80 31.38
N LEU A 40 -8.38 32.87 30.80
CA LEU A 40 -7.78 32.82 29.45
C LEU A 40 -6.54 31.94 29.41
N PHE A 41 -5.68 32.02 30.44
CA PHE A 41 -4.49 31.18 30.54
C PHE A 41 -4.86 29.69 30.60
N ALA A 42 -5.88 29.30 31.38
CA ALA A 42 -6.35 27.93 31.44
C ALA A 42 -6.88 27.43 30.08
N LEU A 43 -7.58 28.28 29.32
CA LEU A 43 -8.03 27.96 27.97
C LEU A 43 -6.84 27.73 27.01
N PHE A 44 -5.81 28.58 27.07
CA PHE A 44 -4.63 28.40 26.23
C PHE A 44 -3.85 27.14 26.58
N VAL A 45 -3.58 26.89 27.87
CA VAL A 45 -2.82 25.70 28.29
C VAL A 45 -3.51 24.40 27.84
N THR A 46 -4.83 24.33 27.96
CA THR A 46 -5.59 23.14 27.53
C THR A 46 -5.62 22.99 25.99
N ALA A 47 -5.80 24.09 25.26
CA ALA A 47 -5.77 24.07 23.79
C ALA A 47 -4.38 23.68 23.25
N PHE A 48 -3.31 24.32 23.71
CA PHE A 48 -1.95 23.99 23.28
C PHE A 48 -1.51 22.61 23.74
N GLY A 49 -1.89 22.20 24.95
CA GLY A 49 -1.59 20.88 25.49
C GLY A 49 -2.19 19.76 24.62
N SER A 50 -3.46 19.90 24.22
CA SER A 50 -4.12 18.91 23.37
C SER A 50 -3.56 18.87 21.94
N LEU A 51 -3.18 20.03 21.37
CA LEU A 51 -2.52 20.09 20.07
C LEU A 51 -1.12 19.45 20.10
N ALA A 52 -0.35 19.66 21.16
CA ALA A 52 0.99 19.09 21.30
C ALA A 52 0.93 17.56 21.39
N THR A 53 0.06 17.01 22.24
CA THR A 53 -0.11 15.55 22.37
C THR A 53 -0.68 14.92 21.10
N GLY A 54 -1.64 15.59 20.46
CA GLY A 54 -2.16 15.20 19.15
C GLY A 54 -1.07 15.16 18.08
N GLY A 55 -0.18 16.15 18.06
CA GLY A 55 0.96 16.21 17.14
C GLY A 55 1.93 15.04 17.31
N PHE A 56 2.35 14.74 18.55
CA PHE A 56 3.27 13.62 18.80
C PHE A 56 2.67 12.27 18.43
N THR A 57 1.40 12.04 18.77
CA THR A 57 0.72 10.78 18.41
C THR A 57 0.52 10.64 16.90
N ALA A 58 0.32 11.74 16.18
CA ALA A 58 0.26 11.72 14.72
C ALA A 58 1.63 11.39 14.10
N LEU A 59 2.73 11.93 14.64
CA LEU A 59 4.09 11.64 14.18
C LEU A 59 4.44 10.16 14.38
N THR A 60 4.21 9.60 15.58
CA THR A 60 4.52 8.19 15.85
C THR A 60 3.71 7.25 14.95
N ARG A 61 2.43 7.57 14.70
CA ARG A 61 1.61 6.81 13.74
C ARG A 61 2.18 6.90 12.33
N GLY A 62 2.59 8.09 11.90
CA GLY A 62 3.22 8.29 10.59
C GLY A 62 4.48 7.44 10.41
N ASP A 63 5.33 7.37 11.44
CA ASP A 63 6.53 6.55 11.44
C ASP A 63 6.21 5.05 11.35
N GLU A 64 5.23 4.57 12.14
CA GLU A 64 4.76 3.18 12.08
C GLU A 64 4.22 2.82 10.68
N TYR A 65 3.42 3.69 10.07
CA TYR A 65 2.90 3.48 8.71
C TYR A 65 4.02 3.49 7.66
N ALA A 66 5.02 4.35 7.80
CA ALA A 66 6.17 4.37 6.90
C ALA A 66 6.97 3.07 7.00
N GLN A 67 7.21 2.59 8.22
CA GLN A 67 7.91 1.33 8.46
C GLN A 67 7.12 0.13 7.93
N ALA A 68 5.81 0.05 8.19
CA ALA A 68 4.93 -0.97 7.60
C ALA A 68 4.99 -0.94 6.07
N GLY A 69 5.09 0.24 5.47
CA GLY A 69 5.27 0.43 4.04
C GLY A 69 6.56 -0.20 3.51
N PHE A 70 7.68 -0.03 4.21
CA PHE A 70 8.95 -0.67 3.85
C PHE A 70 8.89 -2.20 3.97
N VAL A 71 8.27 -2.74 5.02
CA VAL A 71 8.07 -4.19 5.20
C VAL A 71 7.20 -4.76 4.08
N ALA A 72 6.15 -4.04 3.67
CA ALA A 72 5.31 -4.45 2.56
C ALA A 72 6.06 -4.43 1.22
N GLN A 73 6.89 -3.39 0.99
CA GLN A 73 7.73 -3.30 -0.21
C GLN A 73 8.74 -4.44 -0.27
N GLU A 74 9.44 -4.72 0.83
CA GLU A 74 10.36 -5.86 0.92
C GLU A 74 9.64 -7.18 0.60
N GLY A 75 8.40 -7.36 1.06
CA GLY A 75 7.60 -8.54 0.72
C GLY A 75 7.30 -8.66 -0.78
N MET A 76 7.04 -7.54 -1.44
CA MET A 76 6.86 -7.51 -2.91
C MET A 76 8.17 -7.85 -3.64
N GLU A 77 9.30 -7.32 -3.19
CA GLU A 77 10.62 -7.63 -3.77
C GLU A 77 11.00 -9.10 -3.55
N ALA A 78 10.71 -9.66 -2.36
CA ALA A 78 10.91 -11.07 -2.07
C ALA A 78 10.12 -11.96 -3.05
N LEU A 79 8.87 -11.59 -3.35
CA LEU A 79 8.07 -12.29 -4.36
C LEU A 79 8.62 -12.15 -5.77
N LEU A 80 9.13 -10.98 -6.15
CA LEU A 80 9.81 -10.81 -7.45
C LEU A 80 11.07 -11.68 -7.54
N SER A 81 11.84 -11.78 -6.45
CA SER A 81 13.00 -12.67 -6.37
C SER A 81 12.60 -14.15 -6.51
N ILE A 82 11.55 -14.58 -5.80
CA ILE A 82 11.03 -15.96 -5.86
C ILE A 82 10.50 -16.27 -7.27
N ARG A 83 9.75 -15.33 -7.88
CA ARG A 83 9.28 -15.43 -9.26
C ARG A 83 10.44 -15.65 -10.23
N ASN A 84 11.49 -14.84 -10.12
CA ASN A 84 12.66 -14.91 -11.00
C ASN A 84 13.44 -16.21 -10.82
N LYS A 85 13.44 -16.79 -9.63
CA LYS A 85 14.01 -18.12 -9.37
C LYS A 85 13.22 -19.22 -10.07
N GLY A 86 11.89 -19.14 -10.02
CA GLY A 86 11.02 -20.05 -10.75
C GLY A 86 9.54 -19.82 -10.47
N TRP A 87 8.74 -19.78 -11.54
CA TRP A 87 7.29 -19.57 -11.42
C TRP A 87 6.59 -20.63 -10.55
N ASN A 88 7.09 -21.87 -10.58
CA ASN A 88 6.55 -22.99 -9.80
C ASN A 88 6.78 -22.86 -8.28
N GLU A 89 7.62 -21.93 -7.83
CA GLU A 89 7.81 -21.65 -6.40
C GLU A 89 6.61 -20.87 -5.81
N LEU A 90 5.86 -20.15 -6.64
CA LEU A 90 4.66 -19.39 -6.26
C LEU A 90 3.41 -20.29 -6.18
N LYS A 91 3.52 -21.35 -5.38
CA LYS A 91 2.52 -22.43 -5.27
C LYS A 91 1.53 -22.26 -4.11
N TYR A 92 1.90 -21.49 -3.09
CA TYR A 92 1.07 -21.30 -1.91
C TYR A 92 0.06 -20.17 -2.12
N SER A 93 -1.15 -20.32 -1.58
CA SER A 93 -2.17 -19.27 -1.65
C SER A 93 -1.99 -18.22 -0.55
N GLU A 94 -1.47 -18.64 0.59
CA GLU A 94 -1.12 -17.81 1.72
C GLU A 94 0.24 -18.24 2.29
N SER A 95 1.17 -17.31 2.50
CA SER A 95 2.50 -17.64 3.05
C SER A 95 3.22 -16.43 3.65
N GLY A 96 4.20 -16.68 4.52
CA GLY A 96 5.24 -15.72 4.87
C GLY A 96 6.49 -15.93 4.01
N VAL A 97 7.45 -15.03 4.12
CA VAL A 97 8.77 -15.18 3.48
C VAL A 97 9.87 -15.47 4.49
N ASP A 98 10.92 -16.14 4.03
CA ASP A 98 12.14 -16.41 4.78
C ASP A 98 13.35 -16.40 3.85
N ILE A 99 14.53 -16.20 4.42
CA ILE A 99 15.80 -16.25 3.70
C ILE A 99 16.49 -17.56 4.01
N GLN A 100 16.56 -18.45 3.01
CA GLN A 100 17.28 -19.72 3.11
C GLN A 100 18.44 -19.71 2.13
N ASN A 101 19.65 -20.00 2.63
CA ASN A 101 20.89 -19.97 1.83
C ASN A 101 21.15 -18.65 1.08
N GLY A 102 20.69 -17.53 1.64
CA GLY A 102 20.85 -16.20 1.02
C GLY A 102 19.81 -15.88 -0.06
N GLU A 103 18.79 -16.71 -0.24
CA GLU A 103 17.71 -16.50 -1.20
C GLU A 103 16.35 -16.39 -0.50
N TRP A 104 15.46 -15.59 -1.08
CA TRP A 104 14.07 -15.51 -0.65
C TRP A 104 13.32 -16.80 -0.98
N THR A 105 12.55 -17.29 -0.02
CA THR A 105 11.73 -18.49 -0.12
C THR A 105 10.38 -18.26 0.59
N LEU A 106 9.34 -18.96 0.14
CA LEU A 106 8.07 -19.01 0.87
C LEU A 106 8.17 -20.02 2.01
N LYS A 107 7.67 -19.65 3.20
CA LYS A 107 7.75 -20.48 4.41
C LYS A 107 6.83 -21.70 4.38
N GLY A 108 5.76 -21.66 3.61
CA GLY A 108 4.73 -22.71 3.56
C GLY A 108 3.31 -22.16 3.57
N GLU A 109 2.33 -23.00 3.25
CA GLU A 109 0.91 -22.62 3.23
C GLU A 109 0.43 -22.17 4.63
N GLY A 110 -0.35 -21.08 4.68
CA GLY A 110 -0.94 -20.56 5.92
C GLY A 110 0.08 -20.02 6.93
N SER A 111 1.31 -19.72 6.48
CA SER A 111 2.34 -19.16 7.33
C SER A 111 2.41 -17.63 7.22
N PHE A 112 3.12 -17.01 8.15
CA PHE A 112 3.44 -15.59 8.16
C PHE A 112 4.89 -15.39 8.59
N ASP A 113 5.42 -14.20 8.36
CA ASP A 113 6.72 -13.77 8.85
C ASP A 113 6.63 -12.53 9.73
N ILE A 114 7.63 -12.34 10.58
CA ILE A 114 7.67 -11.25 11.57
C ILE A 114 8.91 -10.41 11.29
N ALA A 115 8.70 -9.13 10.99
CA ALA A 115 9.74 -8.13 10.79
C ALA A 115 9.63 -7.07 11.90
N GLY A 116 10.29 -7.31 13.04
CA GLY A 116 10.16 -6.46 14.22
C GLY A 116 8.78 -6.58 14.86
N ASN A 117 8.01 -5.49 14.88
CA ASN A 117 6.63 -5.46 15.43
C ASN A 117 5.56 -5.68 14.34
N PHE A 118 5.98 -5.98 13.11
CA PHE A 118 5.10 -6.12 11.97
C PHE A 118 4.98 -7.60 11.59
N THR A 119 3.75 -8.08 11.51
CA THR A 119 3.42 -9.39 10.98
C THR A 119 3.09 -9.23 9.50
N ARG A 120 3.83 -9.90 8.63
CA ARG A 120 3.62 -9.91 7.19
C ARG A 120 3.05 -11.24 6.75
N THR A 121 2.00 -11.17 5.95
CA THR A 121 1.36 -12.30 5.28
C THR A 121 1.16 -11.97 3.82
N ILE A 122 1.54 -12.89 2.95
CA ILE A 122 1.39 -12.78 1.50
C ILE A 122 0.24 -13.66 1.05
N PHE A 123 -0.62 -13.11 0.21
CA PHE A 123 -1.67 -13.84 -0.47
C PHE A 123 -1.40 -13.86 -1.97
N LEU A 124 -1.51 -15.02 -2.59
CA LEU A 124 -1.38 -15.21 -4.03
C LEU A 124 -2.71 -15.75 -4.57
N TYR A 125 -3.31 -14.99 -5.47
CA TYR A 125 -4.56 -15.32 -6.13
C TYR A 125 -4.34 -15.56 -7.63
N PRO A 126 -5.11 -16.47 -8.25
CA PRO A 126 -5.13 -16.60 -9.69
C PRO A 126 -5.69 -15.32 -10.34
N VAL A 127 -5.25 -15.03 -11.56
CA VAL A 127 -5.84 -13.96 -12.38
C VAL A 127 -6.79 -14.61 -13.38
N CYS A 128 -8.05 -14.16 -13.40
CA CYS A 128 -9.07 -14.66 -14.31
C CYS A 128 -9.39 -13.64 -15.40
N LEU A 129 -9.65 -14.11 -16.62
CA LEU A 129 -9.97 -13.31 -17.79
C LEU A 129 -11.41 -13.57 -18.27
N ASP A 130 -12.04 -12.53 -18.84
CA ASP A 130 -13.32 -12.63 -19.54
C ASP A 130 -13.17 -12.94 -21.04
N ALA A 131 -14.28 -12.99 -21.78
CA ALA A 131 -14.28 -13.24 -23.22
C ALA A 131 -13.55 -12.16 -24.05
N SER A 132 -13.27 -10.99 -23.46
CA SER A 132 -12.55 -9.87 -24.07
C SER A 132 -11.10 -9.76 -23.58
N ASN A 133 -10.57 -10.82 -22.95
CA ASN A 133 -9.25 -10.86 -22.34
C ASN A 133 -9.01 -9.75 -21.30
N GLN A 134 -10.06 -9.32 -20.60
CA GLN A 134 -9.95 -8.37 -19.49
C GLN A 134 -9.91 -9.10 -18.15
N ILE A 135 -9.12 -8.58 -17.20
CA ILE A 135 -9.07 -9.11 -15.83
C ILE A 135 -10.44 -8.96 -15.18
N THR A 136 -10.97 -10.07 -14.66
CA THR A 136 -12.28 -10.16 -14.01
C THR A 136 -12.20 -10.93 -12.68
N SER A 137 -13.27 -10.87 -11.88
CA SER A 137 -13.37 -11.64 -10.64
C SER A 137 -13.42 -13.14 -10.93
N CYS A 138 -12.65 -13.93 -10.18
CA CYS A 138 -12.68 -15.39 -10.32
C CYS A 138 -13.97 -16.00 -9.73
N PRO A 139 -14.54 -17.06 -10.35
CA PRO A 139 -14.09 -17.68 -11.60
C PRO A 139 -14.47 -16.83 -12.83
N GLY A 140 -13.50 -16.59 -13.72
CA GLY A 140 -13.73 -16.00 -15.04
C GLY A 140 -14.02 -17.05 -16.11
N LEU A 141 -13.89 -16.67 -17.38
CA LEU A 141 -14.01 -17.62 -18.50
C LEU A 141 -12.72 -18.44 -18.65
N PHE A 142 -11.56 -17.79 -18.47
CA PHE A 142 -10.24 -18.41 -18.50
C PHE A 142 -9.45 -18.02 -17.24
N THR A 143 -8.61 -18.93 -16.74
CA THR A 143 -7.62 -18.60 -15.69
C THR A 143 -6.26 -18.50 -16.36
N ASP A 144 -5.61 -17.35 -16.22
CA ASP A 144 -4.27 -17.13 -16.78
C ASP A 144 -3.22 -17.84 -15.91
N ALA A 145 -2.57 -18.85 -16.47
CA ALA A 145 -1.53 -19.63 -15.79
C ALA A 145 -0.23 -18.83 -15.57
N HIS A 146 0.00 -17.80 -16.38
CA HIS A 146 1.20 -16.96 -16.37
C HIS A 146 1.02 -15.66 -15.60
N SER A 147 -0.15 -15.43 -15.01
CA SER A 147 -0.42 -14.26 -14.17
C SER A 147 -0.93 -14.63 -12.79
N LYS A 148 -0.41 -13.97 -11.77
CA LYS A 148 -0.88 -14.10 -10.37
C LYS A 148 -1.04 -12.72 -9.77
N GLN A 149 -2.09 -12.53 -8.99
CA GLN A 149 -2.24 -11.34 -8.15
C GLN A 149 -1.61 -11.63 -6.79
N ALA A 150 -0.69 -10.79 -6.36
CA ALA A 150 -0.09 -10.86 -5.03
C ALA A 150 -0.61 -9.71 -4.16
N ILE A 151 -1.01 -10.04 -2.94
CA ILE A 151 -1.39 -9.07 -1.90
C ILE A 151 -0.48 -9.29 -0.70
N VAL A 152 0.35 -8.31 -0.38
CA VAL A 152 1.16 -8.28 0.84
C VAL A 152 0.38 -7.51 1.89
N ARG A 153 0.01 -8.20 2.97
CA ARG A 153 -0.68 -7.66 4.13
C ARG A 153 0.33 -7.54 5.27
N VAL A 154 0.40 -6.36 5.87
CA VAL A 154 1.22 -6.08 7.05
C VAL A 154 0.32 -5.63 8.18
N GLN A 155 0.40 -6.30 9.31
CA GLN A 155 -0.39 -6.03 10.51
C GLN A 155 0.53 -5.69 11.68
N TRP A 156 0.15 -4.70 12.47
CA TRP A 156 0.86 -4.32 13.70
C TRP A 156 -0.10 -3.80 14.75
N GLU A 157 0.35 -3.78 16.00
CA GLU A 157 -0.38 -3.14 17.10
C GLU A 157 0.29 -1.81 17.46
N THR A 158 -0.51 -0.75 17.55
CA THR A 158 -0.06 0.54 18.07
C THR A 158 0.22 0.44 19.58
N SER A 159 0.94 1.43 20.13
CA SER A 159 1.20 1.52 21.57
C SER A 159 -0.06 1.55 22.47
N HIS A 160 -1.24 1.75 21.90
CA HIS A 160 -2.54 1.77 22.59
C HIS A 160 -3.33 0.47 22.39
N GLY A 161 -2.71 -0.59 21.87
CA GLY A 161 -3.34 -1.90 21.64
C GLY A 161 -4.34 -1.89 20.48
N GLN A 162 -4.34 -0.86 19.64
CA GLN A 162 -5.16 -0.85 18.42
C GLN A 162 -4.40 -1.55 17.29
N SER A 163 -5.00 -2.59 16.73
CA SER A 163 -4.49 -3.26 15.53
C SER A 163 -4.67 -2.37 14.29
N GLN A 164 -3.62 -2.30 13.48
CA GLN A 164 -3.55 -1.57 12.23
C GLN A 164 -3.13 -2.51 11.12
N GLU A 165 -3.51 -2.16 9.90
CA GLU A 165 -3.23 -2.97 8.72
C GLU A 165 -2.85 -2.08 7.52
N LEU A 166 -1.91 -2.59 6.73
CA LEU A 166 -1.52 -2.03 5.44
C LEU A 166 -1.51 -3.15 4.41
N MET A 167 -2.18 -2.92 3.27
CA MET A 167 -2.13 -3.82 2.12
C MET A 167 -1.41 -3.18 0.94
N ARG A 168 -0.63 -3.98 0.23
CA ARG A 168 -0.04 -3.66 -1.07
C ARG A 168 -0.38 -4.76 -2.05
N THR A 169 -0.86 -4.37 -3.22
CA THR A 169 -1.25 -5.29 -4.29
C THR A 169 -0.31 -5.11 -5.47
N MET A 170 0.13 -6.22 -6.06
CA MET A 170 0.85 -6.23 -7.32
C MET A 170 0.40 -7.41 -8.20
N TYR A 171 0.68 -7.31 -9.49
CA TYR A 171 0.48 -8.41 -10.43
C TYR A 171 1.85 -8.95 -10.83
N LEU A 172 2.00 -10.26 -10.71
CA LEU A 172 3.16 -11.01 -11.17
C LEU A 172 2.82 -11.62 -12.52
N ALA A 173 3.74 -11.50 -13.48
CA ALA A 173 3.63 -12.11 -14.80
C ALA A 173 4.87 -12.96 -15.11
N ASN A 174 4.65 -14.14 -15.68
CA ASN A 174 5.67 -15.06 -16.16
C ASN A 174 5.98 -14.79 -17.63
N TRP A 175 6.54 -13.63 -17.93
CA TRP A 175 6.75 -13.16 -19.30
C TRP A 175 7.84 -13.93 -20.07
N GLU A 176 8.73 -14.62 -19.36
CA GLU A 176 9.79 -15.45 -19.95
C GLU A 176 9.34 -16.88 -20.26
N SER A 177 8.08 -17.23 -19.98
CA SER A 177 7.58 -18.56 -20.28
C SER A 177 7.66 -18.81 -21.79
N LYS A 178 8.24 -19.96 -22.15
CA LYS A 178 8.18 -20.49 -23.50
C LYS A 178 7.24 -21.66 -23.47
N GLU A 179 6.10 -21.52 -24.13
CA GLU A 179 5.24 -22.64 -24.43
C GLU A 179 5.76 -23.27 -25.72
N TRP A 180 6.14 -24.54 -25.63
CA TRP A 180 6.46 -25.35 -26.80
C TRP A 180 5.14 -25.97 -27.27
N ILE A 181 4.64 -25.47 -28.40
CA ILE A 181 3.40 -25.93 -29.01
C ILE A 181 3.80 -26.74 -30.23
N GLU A 182 3.43 -28.01 -30.23
CA GLU A 182 3.58 -28.95 -31.34
C GLU A 182 2.17 -29.35 -31.74
N ASP A 183 1.60 -28.62 -32.68
CA ASP A 183 0.24 -28.85 -33.14
C ASP A 183 0.18 -29.13 -34.64
N THR A 184 1.16 -28.74 -35.45
CA THR A 184 1.12 -28.98 -36.89
C THR A 184 1.85 -30.24 -37.32
N GLU A 185 1.46 -30.83 -38.46
CA GLU A 185 2.19 -31.95 -39.09
C GLU A 185 3.68 -31.64 -39.34
N GLY A 186 4.01 -30.36 -39.55
CA GLY A 186 5.36 -29.90 -39.79
C GLY A 186 6.25 -29.99 -38.54
N ASP A 187 5.67 -29.78 -37.36
CA ASP A 187 6.42 -29.80 -36.10
C ASP A 187 6.86 -31.23 -35.77
N PHE A 188 6.02 -32.21 -36.11
CA PHE A 188 6.33 -33.64 -35.97
C PHE A 188 7.16 -34.22 -37.12
N SER A 189 7.67 -33.41 -38.05
CA SER A 189 8.38 -33.90 -39.26
C SER A 189 9.88 -34.13 -39.09
N ASP A 190 10.41 -33.82 -37.90
CA ASP A 190 11.82 -34.00 -37.59
C ASP A 190 12.18 -35.47 -37.24
N GLY A 191 13.37 -35.90 -37.67
CA GLY A 191 13.90 -37.23 -37.35
C GLY A 191 13.54 -38.34 -38.34
N THR A 192 13.53 -39.59 -37.86
CA THR A 192 13.26 -40.80 -38.66
C THR A 192 12.21 -41.64 -37.95
N PHE A 193 11.10 -41.92 -38.63
CA PHE A 193 10.03 -42.74 -38.09
C PHE A 193 10.32 -44.23 -38.30
N ASN A 194 10.19 -45.04 -37.25
CA ASN A 194 10.30 -46.50 -37.32
C ASN A 194 9.16 -47.12 -36.52
N GLY A 195 8.18 -47.69 -37.20
CA GLY A 195 6.94 -48.18 -36.57
C GLY A 195 5.97 -47.07 -36.14
N THR A 196 6.26 -45.82 -36.53
CA THR A 196 5.38 -44.66 -36.33
C THR A 196 5.20 -43.91 -37.64
N ALA A 197 4.14 -43.13 -37.76
CA ALA A 197 3.90 -42.23 -38.88
C ALA A 197 3.22 -40.95 -38.38
N ILE A 198 3.52 -39.82 -39.02
CA ILE A 198 2.75 -38.59 -38.83
C ILE A 198 1.38 -38.81 -39.48
N SER A 199 0.33 -38.53 -38.73
CA SER A 199 -1.05 -38.51 -39.22
C SER A 199 -1.59 -37.09 -39.13
N PRO A 200 -2.17 -36.55 -40.21
CA PRO A 200 -3.15 -35.48 -40.10
C PRO A 200 -4.27 -36.00 -39.20
N VAL A 201 -4.61 -35.32 -38.11
CA VAL A 201 -5.70 -35.83 -37.26
C VAL A 201 -7.04 -35.56 -37.91
N LEU A 202 -7.25 -34.43 -38.61
CA LEU A 202 -8.56 -34.12 -39.22
C LEU A 202 -8.53 -33.26 -40.50
N GLY A 203 -7.37 -33.04 -41.13
CA GLY A 203 -7.27 -32.19 -42.34
C GLY A 203 -7.47 -30.69 -42.07
N ASP A 204 -7.42 -30.31 -40.79
CA ASP A 204 -7.39 -28.94 -40.26
C ASP A 204 -5.97 -28.36 -40.17
N GLY A 205 -4.95 -29.19 -40.42
CA GLY A 205 -3.53 -28.82 -40.31
C GLY A 205 -2.86 -29.36 -39.05
N ASP A 206 -3.62 -30.01 -38.16
CA ASP A 206 -3.10 -30.55 -36.92
C ASP A 206 -2.42 -31.91 -37.14
N GLY A 207 -1.20 -32.05 -36.61
CA GLY A 207 -0.38 -33.26 -36.70
C GLY A 207 -0.44 -34.10 -35.42
N ALA A 208 -0.36 -35.42 -35.57
CA ALA A 208 -0.08 -36.32 -34.46
C ALA A 208 0.79 -37.50 -34.91
N ILE A 209 1.50 -38.12 -33.96
CA ILE A 209 2.22 -39.37 -34.20
C ILE A 209 1.30 -40.56 -33.95
N THR A 210 1.17 -41.44 -34.95
CA THR A 210 0.41 -42.69 -34.89
C THR A 210 1.35 -43.89 -35.01
N LEU A 211 0.94 -45.03 -34.45
CA LEU A 211 1.64 -46.30 -34.64
C LEU A 211 1.30 -46.86 -36.03
N GLN A 212 2.31 -47.31 -36.76
CA GLN A 212 2.11 -47.98 -38.03
C GLN A 212 1.85 -49.48 -37.74
N GLU A 213 0.59 -49.92 -37.86
CA GLU A 213 0.31 -51.36 -37.88
C GLU A 213 0.96 -51.97 -39.13
N LEU A 214 1.75 -53.03 -38.94
CA LEU A 214 2.51 -53.75 -39.98
C LEU A 214 1.60 -54.59 -40.89
#